data_AF-A0A0A1H617-F1
#
_entry.id   AF-A0A0A1H617-F1
#
_cell.length_a   1.000
_cell.length_b   1.000
_cell.length_c   1.000
_cell.angle_alpha   90.00
_cell.angle_beta   90.00
_cell.angle_gamma   90.00
#
_symmetry.space_group_name_H-M   'P 1'
#
loop_
_entity.id
_entity.type
_entity.pdbx_description
1 polymer ?
#
loop_
_entity_poly.entity_id
_entity_poly.type
_entity_poly.pdbx_seq_one_letter_code
_entity_poly.pdbx_strand_id
1 'polypeptide(L)'
;MLTGPDLGAAIAEAIRRKLDSGAARSRAQIAAHFDMKPPSLYDWEERGTVSKTKLLRMFEYFSDVVGPEHWCLTAAERTQLDNVARATREHEQDRMRYLLSSPGAGRRRARSEPKPLAPRVVGLVKRIADLDAAGLEAVERFVAEREELQALRKASRARRRKPAAAA
;
A
#
# COMPACT_ATOMS: atom_id res chain seq x y z
N MET A 1 -6.93 -5.11 -13.49
CA MET A 1 -7.90 -4.76 -12.43
C MET A 1 -8.97 -3.84 -12.99
N LEU A 2 -10.24 -4.12 -12.70
CA LEU A 2 -11.39 -3.27 -13.07
C LEU A 2 -11.35 -1.90 -12.37
N THR A 3 -11.88 -0.86 -13.02
CA THR A 3 -11.98 0.50 -12.46
C THR A 3 -13.28 1.17 -12.90
N GLY A 4 -13.79 2.11 -12.09
CA GLY A 4 -14.97 2.89 -12.47
C GLY A 4 -16.23 2.02 -12.60
N PRO A 5 -17.12 2.28 -13.57
CA PRO A 5 -18.40 1.58 -13.69
C PRO A 5 -18.28 0.04 -13.73
N ASP A 6 -17.25 -0.50 -14.39
CA ASP A 6 -17.04 -1.95 -14.47
C ASP A 6 -16.69 -2.56 -13.10
N LEU A 7 -15.95 -1.83 -12.27
CA LEU A 7 -15.71 -2.24 -10.89
C LEU A 7 -16.99 -2.18 -10.07
N GLY A 8 -17.83 -1.17 -10.28
CA GLY A 8 -19.15 -1.07 -9.63
C GLY A 8 -20.06 -2.24 -9.98
N ALA A 9 -20.13 -2.62 -11.26
CA ALA A 9 -20.88 -3.78 -11.73
C ALA A 9 -20.34 -5.09 -11.11
N ALA A 10 -19.02 -5.26 -11.05
CA ALA A 10 -18.41 -6.41 -10.39
C ALA A 10 -18.72 -6.46 -8.88
N ILE A 11 -18.72 -5.31 -8.19
CA ILE A 11 -19.11 -5.21 -6.79
C ILE A 11 -20.58 -5.60 -6.60
N ALA A 12 -21.48 -5.10 -7.45
CA ALA A 12 -22.90 -5.43 -7.38
C ALA A 12 -23.15 -6.94 -7.55
N GLU A 13 -22.47 -7.58 -8.49
CA GLU A 13 -22.56 -9.03 -8.69
C GLU A 13 -21.99 -9.82 -7.51
N ALA A 14 -20.85 -9.39 -6.93
CA ALA A 14 -20.27 -10.03 -5.76
C ALA A 14 -21.20 -9.92 -4.53
N ILE A 15 -21.83 -8.75 -4.32
CA ILE A 15 -22.84 -8.55 -3.29
C ILE A 15 -24.03 -9.48 -3.51
N ARG A 16 -24.55 -9.57 -4.73
CA ARG A 16 -25.67 -10.46 -5.05
C ARG A 16 -25.34 -11.91 -4.69
N ARG A 17 -24.20 -12.42 -5.16
CA ARG A 17 -23.75 -13.80 -4.87
C ARG A 17 -23.60 -14.06 -3.37
N LYS A 18 -23.15 -13.07 -2.60
CA LYS A 18 -23.00 -13.18 -1.15
C LYS A 18 -24.32 -13.16 -0.38
N LEU A 19 -25.32 -12.47 -0.90
CA LEU A 19 -26.69 -12.53 -0.38
C LEU A 19 -27.35 -13.86 -0.73
N ASP A 20 -27.18 -14.31 -1.98
CA ASP A 20 -27.77 -15.56 -2.49
C ASP A 20 -27.17 -16.80 -1.80
N SER A 21 -25.87 -16.77 -1.46
CA SER A 21 -25.22 -17.84 -0.69
C SER A 21 -25.62 -17.85 0.80
N GLY A 22 -26.32 -16.83 1.28
CA GLY A 22 -26.66 -16.66 2.69
C GLY A 22 -25.48 -16.23 3.59
N ALA A 23 -24.30 -15.97 3.00
CA ALA A 23 -23.12 -15.51 3.74
C ALA A 23 -23.28 -14.08 4.29
N ALA A 24 -24.17 -13.28 3.69
CA ALA A 24 -24.63 -12.01 4.24
C ALA A 24 -26.17 -11.97 4.27
N ARG A 25 -26.75 -11.42 5.35
CA ARG A 25 -28.20 -11.30 5.53
C ARG A 25 -28.79 -10.09 4.80
N SER A 26 -28.02 -9.02 4.64
CA SER A 26 -28.49 -7.80 3.98
C SER A 26 -27.33 -6.91 3.52
N ARG A 27 -27.60 -6.02 2.56
CA ARG A 27 -26.69 -4.95 2.15
C ARG A 27 -26.24 -4.06 3.32
N ALA A 28 -27.13 -3.83 4.29
CA ALA A 28 -26.79 -3.06 5.48
C ALA A 28 -25.74 -3.77 6.36
N GLN A 29 -25.79 -5.10 6.45
CA GLN A 29 -24.77 -5.87 7.16
C GLN A 29 -23.41 -5.78 6.46
N ILE A 30 -23.40 -5.84 5.12
CA ILE A 30 -22.17 -5.67 4.33
C ILE A 30 -21.59 -4.27 4.56
N ALA A 31 -22.42 -3.22 4.49
CA ALA A 31 -21.97 -1.85 4.77
C ALA A 31 -21.42 -1.70 6.20
N ALA A 32 -22.08 -2.31 7.19
CA ALA A 32 -21.60 -2.31 8.57
C ALA A 32 -20.23 -3.00 8.71
N HIS A 33 -19.96 -4.07 7.96
CA HIS A 33 -18.66 -4.75 7.98
C HIS A 33 -17.49 -3.86 7.50
N PHE A 34 -17.77 -2.89 6.61
CA PHE A 34 -16.77 -1.95 6.11
C PHE A 34 -16.77 -0.60 6.83
N ASP A 35 -17.41 -0.52 8.00
CA ASP A 35 -17.56 0.71 8.79
C ASP A 35 -18.10 1.86 7.91
N MET A 36 -19.11 1.58 7.09
CA MET A 36 -19.70 2.55 6.17
C MET A 36 -21.22 2.56 6.24
N LYS A 37 -21.80 3.69 5.83
CA LYS A 37 -23.26 3.83 5.76
C LYS A 37 -23.78 3.10 4.52
N PRO A 38 -25.00 2.55 4.55
CA PRO A 38 -25.61 1.88 3.39
C PRO A 38 -25.59 2.70 2.08
N PRO A 39 -25.81 4.04 2.08
CA PRO A 39 -25.71 4.84 0.84
C PRO A 39 -24.32 4.78 0.20
N SER A 40 -23.25 4.71 1.01
CA SER A 40 -21.90 4.62 0.47
C SER A 40 -21.63 3.29 -0.23
N LEU A 41 -22.37 2.22 0.12
CA LEU A 41 -22.27 0.94 -0.59
C LEU A 41 -22.94 1.06 -1.97
N TYR A 42 -24.04 1.81 -2.07
CA TYR A 42 -24.66 2.14 -3.34
C TYR A 42 -23.73 2.96 -4.24
N ASP A 43 -23.01 3.94 -3.68
CA ASP A 43 -22.00 4.69 -4.42
C ASP A 43 -20.88 3.79 -4.99
N TRP A 44 -20.55 2.70 -4.31
CA TRP A 44 -19.58 1.72 -4.81
C TRP A 44 -20.15 0.91 -5.97
N GLU A 45 -21.40 0.45 -5.86
CA GLU A 45 -22.11 -0.26 -6.93
C GLU A 45 -22.28 0.64 -8.18
N GLU A 46 -22.61 1.92 -7.99
CA GLU A 46 -22.92 2.85 -9.09
C GLU A 46 -21.66 3.46 -9.74
N ARG A 47 -20.70 3.91 -8.94
CA ARG A 47 -19.53 4.66 -9.44
C ARG A 47 -18.25 3.82 -9.51
N GLY A 48 -18.21 2.68 -8.82
CA GLY A 48 -17.01 1.86 -8.65
C GLY A 48 -15.85 2.62 -7.98
N THR A 49 -16.16 3.62 -7.16
CA THR A 49 -15.15 4.41 -6.45
C THR A 49 -14.95 3.87 -5.04
N VAL A 50 -13.90 3.07 -4.86
CA VAL A 50 -13.52 2.48 -3.57
C VAL A 50 -12.15 3.02 -3.12
N SER A 51 -12.01 3.37 -1.85
CA SER A 51 -10.71 3.79 -1.31
C SER A 51 -9.72 2.63 -1.30
N LYS A 52 -8.44 2.88 -1.57
CA LYS A 52 -7.39 1.84 -1.58
C LYS A 52 -7.34 0.99 -0.30
N THR A 53 -7.59 1.62 0.85
CA THR A 53 -7.65 0.96 2.15
C THR A 53 -8.79 -0.05 2.26
N LYS A 54 -9.95 0.25 1.68
CA LYS A 54 -11.13 -0.61 1.72
C LYS A 54 -11.15 -1.63 0.58
N LEU A 55 -10.52 -1.31 -0.56
CA LEU A 55 -10.43 -2.19 -1.72
C LEU A 55 -9.78 -3.55 -1.38
N LEU A 56 -8.66 -3.52 -0.63
CA LEU A 56 -7.99 -4.75 -0.19
C LEU A 56 -8.88 -5.59 0.72
N ARG A 57 -9.51 -4.96 1.72
CA ARG A 57 -10.47 -5.63 2.61
C ARG A 57 -11.68 -6.18 1.86
N MET A 58 -12.12 -5.50 0.80
CA MET A 58 -13.22 -5.93 -0.04
C MET A 58 -12.90 -7.23 -0.77
N PHE A 59 -11.72 -7.32 -1.38
CA PHE A 59 -11.26 -8.53 -2.07
C PHE A 59 -11.09 -9.73 -1.14
N GLU A 60 -10.72 -9.51 0.12
CA GLU A 60 -10.68 -10.54 1.15
C GLU A 60 -12.10 -10.94 1.56
N TYR A 61 -12.97 -9.96 1.81
CA TYR A 61 -14.35 -10.21 2.25
C TYR A 61 -15.18 -10.99 1.23
N PHE A 62 -15.04 -10.76 -0.08
CA PHE A 62 -15.80 -11.45 -1.12
C PHE A 62 -15.09 -12.69 -1.69
N SER A 63 -13.92 -13.07 -1.17
CA SER A 63 -13.17 -14.23 -1.65
C SER A 63 -13.88 -15.56 -1.49
N ASP A 64 -14.91 -15.61 -0.63
CA ASP A 64 -15.78 -16.75 -0.42
C ASP A 64 -16.78 -16.97 -1.57
N VAL A 65 -17.10 -15.93 -2.35
CA VAL A 65 -18.12 -15.99 -3.41
C VAL A 65 -17.60 -15.66 -4.81
N VAL A 66 -16.48 -14.94 -4.91
CA VAL A 66 -15.87 -14.57 -6.20
C VAL A 66 -14.35 -14.71 -6.13
N GLY A 67 -13.78 -15.34 -7.16
CA GLY A 67 -12.35 -15.49 -7.31
C GLY A 67 -11.66 -14.22 -7.85
N PRO A 68 -10.31 -14.24 -7.97
CA PRO A 68 -9.52 -13.13 -8.52
C PRO A 68 -9.92 -12.72 -9.93
N GLU A 69 -10.34 -13.69 -10.76
CA GLU A 69 -10.78 -13.49 -12.14
C GLU A 69 -11.99 -12.54 -12.24
N HIS A 70 -12.87 -12.53 -11.24
CA HIS A 70 -14.02 -11.62 -11.15
C HIS A 70 -13.61 -10.15 -11.11
N TRP A 71 -12.40 -9.87 -10.63
CA TRP A 71 -11.83 -8.52 -10.51
C TRP A 71 -10.89 -8.15 -11.66
N CYS A 72 -10.80 -9.02 -12.68
CA CYS A 72 -9.76 -9.00 -13.72
C CYS A 72 -8.36 -8.91 -13.09
N LEU A 73 -8.11 -9.77 -12.10
CA LEU A 73 -6.80 -10.00 -11.49
C LEU A 73 -6.33 -11.40 -11.84
N THR A 74 -5.10 -11.52 -12.29
CA THR A 74 -4.42 -12.82 -12.38
C THR A 74 -4.08 -13.35 -10.98
N ALA A 75 -3.89 -14.66 -10.84
CA ALA A 75 -3.52 -15.28 -9.56
C ALA A 75 -2.20 -14.72 -9.00
N ALA A 76 -1.25 -14.40 -9.88
CA ALA A 76 0.03 -13.77 -9.52
C ALA A 76 -0.18 -12.35 -8.97
N GLU A 77 -1.01 -11.53 -9.63
CA GLU A 77 -1.34 -10.18 -9.16
C GLU A 77 -2.12 -10.21 -7.83
N ARG A 78 -3.00 -11.19 -7.64
CA ARG A 78 -3.70 -11.37 -6.36
C ARG A 78 -2.73 -11.66 -5.23
N THR A 79 -1.78 -12.57 -5.46
CA THR A 79 -0.76 -12.92 -4.47
C THR A 79 0.10 -11.71 -4.10
N GLN A 80 0.45 -10.87 -5.07
CA GLN A 80 1.17 -9.62 -4.81
C GLN A 80 0.35 -8.65 -3.95
N LEU A 81 -0.94 -8.48 -4.22
CA LEU A 81 -1.83 -7.64 -3.41
C LEU A 81 -1.98 -8.17 -1.98
N ASP A 82 -2.09 -9.48 -1.80
CA ASP A 82 -2.19 -10.10 -0.47
C ASP A 82 -0.90 -9.89 0.34
N ASN A 83 0.27 -9.96 -0.30
CA ASN A 83 1.55 -9.66 0.34
C ASN A 83 1.64 -8.19 0.79
N VAL A 84 1.19 -7.25 -0.04
CA VAL A 84 1.12 -5.82 0.32
C VAL A 84 0.14 -5.61 1.48
N ALA A 85 -1.04 -6.22 1.44
CA ALA A 85 -2.04 -6.13 2.50
C ALA A 85 -1.50 -6.67 3.84
N ARG A 86 -0.75 -7.77 3.81
CA ARG A 86 -0.07 -8.34 4.98
C ARG A 86 0.98 -7.38 5.53
N ALA A 87 1.88 -6.88 4.68
CA ALA A 87 2.91 -5.94 5.08
C ALA A 87 2.32 -4.64 5.69
N THR A 88 1.20 -4.14 5.17
CA THR A 88 0.51 -2.97 5.76
C THR A 88 -0.07 -3.25 7.14
N ARG A 89 -0.68 -4.42 7.34
CA ARG A 89 -1.20 -4.84 8.66
C ARG A 89 -0.09 -4.99 9.68
N GLU A 90 1.00 -5.64 9.29
CA GLU A 90 2.19 -5.81 10.14
C GLU A 90 2.79 -4.46 10.53
N HIS A 91 2.91 -3.53 9.58
CA HIS A 91 3.40 -2.18 9.87
C HIS A 91 2.49 -1.39 10.82
N GLU A 92 1.16 -1.48 10.64
CA GLU A 92 0.19 -0.85 11.56
C GLU A 92 0.24 -1.47 12.96
N GLN A 93 0.36 -2.80 13.04
CA GLN A 93 0.50 -3.53 14.31
C GLN A 93 1.80 -3.17 15.01
N ASP A 94 2.93 -3.10 14.29
CA ASP A 94 4.22 -2.73 14.86
C ASP A 94 4.23 -1.27 15.34
N ARG A 95 3.60 -0.36 14.57
CA ARG A 95 3.39 1.03 15.00
C ARG A 95 2.50 1.11 16.25
N MET A 96 1.43 0.33 16.32
CA MET A 96 0.54 0.31 17.50
C MET A 96 1.25 -0.29 18.72
N ARG A 97 2.04 -1.35 18.50
CA ARG A 97 2.88 -1.96 19.53
C ARG A 97 3.89 -0.96 20.07
N TYR A 98 4.52 -0.17 19.21
CA TYR A 98 5.44 0.89 19.61
C TYR A 98 4.74 1.98 20.45
N LEU A 99 3.52 2.38 20.07
CA LEU A 99 2.73 3.36 20.82
C LEU A 99 2.30 2.85 22.20
N LEU A 100 1.95 1.56 22.31
CA LEU A 100 1.48 0.94 23.56
C LEU A 100 2.63 0.44 24.48
N SER A 101 3.80 0.11 23.90
CA SER A 101 4.97 -0.39 24.63
C SER A 101 5.93 0.71 25.08
N SER A 102 5.46 1.96 25.19
CA SER A 102 6.26 3.10 25.64
C SER A 102 5.87 3.49 27.07
N PRO A 103 6.52 2.93 28.12
CA PRO A 103 6.40 3.45 29.47
C PRO A 103 7.23 4.74 29.54
N GLY A 104 6.55 5.88 29.54
CA GLY A 104 7.17 7.16 29.86
C GLY A 104 7.05 8.20 28.74
N ALA A 105 5.88 8.84 28.66
CA ALA A 105 5.78 10.22 28.18
C ALA A 105 6.48 11.14 29.19
N GLY A 106 7.79 11.06 29.26
CA GLY A 106 8.58 11.66 30.33
C GLY A 106 10.06 11.67 29.98
N ARG A 107 10.46 12.71 29.25
CA ARG A 107 11.83 13.19 29.03
C ARG A 107 12.66 12.49 27.93
N ARG A 108 13.04 13.36 27.00
CA ARG A 108 14.31 13.43 26.25
C ARG A 108 14.37 12.77 24.86
N ARG A 109 14.59 13.73 23.93
CA ARG A 109 15.16 13.66 22.59
C ARG A 109 14.19 13.15 21.52
N ALA A 110 13.70 14.12 20.75
CA ALA A 110 13.30 13.95 19.36
C ALA A 110 14.37 13.12 18.61
N ARG A 111 14.19 11.80 18.59
CA ARG A 111 14.78 10.92 17.59
C ARG A 111 13.70 10.69 16.56
N SER A 112 13.86 11.41 15.45
CA SER A 112 13.31 11.15 14.12
C SER A 112 12.22 10.09 14.07
N GLU A 113 10.97 10.52 13.91
CA GLU A 113 9.93 9.72 13.26
C GLU A 113 10.54 9.01 12.03
N PRO A 114 10.24 7.73 11.78
CA PRO A 114 10.60 7.14 10.50
C PRO A 114 9.94 7.98 9.42
N LYS A 115 10.78 8.73 8.69
CA LYS A 115 10.37 9.66 7.65
C LYS A 115 9.42 8.90 6.70
N PRO A 116 8.17 9.35 6.50
CA PRO A 116 7.30 8.72 5.53
C PRO A 116 8.06 8.70 4.21
N LEU A 117 8.11 7.54 3.56
CA LEU A 117 8.63 7.41 2.21
C LEU A 117 7.98 8.52 1.38
N ALA A 118 8.78 9.53 1.06
CA ALA A 118 8.28 10.80 0.56
C ALA A 118 7.40 10.55 -0.68
N PRO A 119 6.42 11.41 -0.98
CA PRO A 119 5.56 11.33 -2.17
C PRO A 119 6.30 11.32 -3.52
N ARG A 120 7.63 11.31 -3.53
CA ARG A 120 8.51 11.15 -4.68
C ARG A 120 8.61 9.69 -5.17
N VAL A 121 8.32 8.68 -4.34
CA VAL A 121 8.40 7.26 -4.75
C VAL A 121 7.19 6.87 -5.61
N VAL A 122 6.01 7.39 -5.31
CA VAL A 122 4.78 7.10 -6.09
C VAL A 122 4.87 7.67 -7.52
N GLY A 123 5.49 8.85 -7.69
CA GLY A 123 5.74 9.43 -9.02
C GLY A 123 6.84 8.72 -9.82
N LEU A 124 7.80 8.08 -9.15
CA LEU A 124 8.86 7.29 -9.80
C LEU A 124 8.32 5.95 -10.30
N VAL A 125 7.52 5.25 -9.49
CA VAL A 125 6.86 3.99 -9.87
C VAL A 125 5.90 4.20 -11.06
N LYS A 126 5.23 5.36 -11.11
CA LYS A 126 4.33 5.70 -12.23
C LYS A 126 5.06 6.00 -13.55
N ARG A 127 6.35 6.38 -13.50
CA ARG A 127 7.18 6.58 -14.72
C ARG A 127 7.84 5.29 -15.18
N ILE A 128 8.20 4.39 -14.27
CA ILE A 128 8.81 3.09 -14.59
C ILE A 128 7.88 2.21 -15.44
N ALA A 129 6.56 2.37 -15.30
CA ALA A 129 5.58 1.63 -16.09
C ALA A 129 5.50 2.05 -17.58
N ASP A 130 5.98 3.26 -17.92
CA ASP A 130 5.89 3.83 -19.28
C ASP A 130 7.26 3.94 -19.98
N LEU A 131 8.35 3.47 -19.35
CA LEU A 131 9.70 3.55 -19.90
C LEU A 131 9.99 2.33 -20.77
N ASP A 132 10.36 2.57 -22.02
CA ASP A 132 10.98 1.57 -22.89
C ASP A 132 12.39 1.19 -22.38
N ALA A 133 13.06 0.26 -23.06
CA ALA A 133 14.39 -0.22 -22.66
C ALA A 133 15.43 0.91 -22.52
N ALA A 134 15.33 1.97 -23.32
CA ALA A 134 16.22 3.13 -23.23
C ALA A 134 15.94 3.98 -21.97
N GLY A 135 14.68 4.02 -21.56
CA GLY A 135 14.25 4.66 -20.32
C GLY A 135 14.74 3.95 -19.06
N LEU A 136 14.79 2.60 -19.06
CA LEU A 136 15.32 1.83 -17.93
C LEU A 136 16.82 2.09 -17.70
N GLU A 137 17.61 2.08 -18.78
CA GLU A 137 19.06 2.36 -18.75
C GLU A 137 19.38 3.75 -18.18
N ALA A 138 18.57 4.76 -18.51
CA ALA A 138 18.73 6.11 -17.98
C ALA A 138 18.46 6.18 -16.47
N VAL A 139 17.51 5.39 -15.97
CA VAL A 139 17.21 5.30 -14.54
C VAL A 139 18.32 4.57 -13.79
N GLU A 140 18.82 3.45 -14.32
CA GLU A 140 19.95 2.72 -13.72
C GLU A 140 21.21 3.58 -13.64
N ARG A 141 21.52 4.32 -14.72
CA ARG A 141 22.65 5.26 -14.73
C ARG A 141 22.50 6.37 -13.69
N PHE A 142 21.29 6.91 -13.51
CA PHE A 142 21.01 7.93 -12.51
C PHE A 142 21.11 7.40 -11.07
N VAL A 143 20.69 6.15 -10.84
CA VAL A 143 20.83 5.49 -9.53
C VAL A 143 22.30 5.26 -9.22
N ALA A 144 23.08 4.73 -10.17
CA ALA A 144 24.52 4.53 -10.03
C ALA A 144 25.28 5.83 -9.70
N GLU A 145 24.98 6.92 -10.42
CA GLU A 145 25.59 8.24 -10.17
C GLU A 145 25.26 8.78 -8.76
N ARG A 146 24.04 8.50 -8.27
CA ARG A 146 23.62 8.90 -6.91
C ARG A 146 24.30 8.08 -5.83
N GLU A 147 24.54 6.80 -6.06
CA GLU A 147 25.29 5.95 -5.14
C GLU A 147 26.76 6.37 -5.08
N GLU A 148 27.37 6.72 -6.20
CA GLU A 148 28.74 7.22 -6.27
C GLU A 148 28.89 8.57 -5.53
N LEU A 149 27.93 9.49 -5.71
CA LEU A 149 27.88 10.74 -4.95
C LEU A 149 27.68 10.51 -3.44
N GLN A 150 26.92 9.49 -3.05
CA GLN A 150 26.80 9.12 -1.64
C GLN A 150 28.08 8.50 -1.08
N ALA A 151 28.77 7.66 -1.85
CA ALA A 151 30.07 7.09 -1.50
C ALA A 151 31.13 8.20 -1.33
N LEU A 152 31.18 9.17 -2.24
CA LEU A 152 32.06 10.33 -2.15
C LEU A 152 31.77 11.21 -0.93
N ARG A 153 30.49 11.43 -0.60
CA ARG A 153 30.07 12.16 0.61
C ARG A 153 30.42 11.39 1.89
N LYS A 154 30.34 10.06 1.87
CA LYS A 154 30.72 9.19 2.99
C LYS A 154 32.24 9.16 3.17
N ALA A 155 33.00 9.11 2.08
CA ALA A 155 34.47 9.14 2.06
C ALA A 155 35.03 10.49 2.52
N SER A 156 34.45 11.60 2.08
CA SER A 156 34.83 12.95 2.54
C SER A 156 34.49 13.19 4.02
N ARG A 157 33.41 12.58 4.53
CA ARG A 157 33.06 12.58 5.96
C ARG A 157 33.97 11.67 6.79
N ALA A 158 34.48 10.58 6.22
CA ALA A 158 35.48 9.71 6.85
C ALA A 158 36.86 10.38 6.94
N ARG A 159 37.28 11.13 5.91
CA ARG A 159 38.55 11.90 5.93
C ARG A 159 38.55 13.03 6.97
N ARG A 160 37.40 13.66 7.24
CA ARG A 160 37.24 14.66 8.32
C ARG A 160 37.21 14.07 9.75
N ARG A 161 37.19 12.73 9.89
CA ARG A 161 37.08 12.02 11.18
C ARG A 161 38.35 11.28 11.62
N LYS A 162 39.50 11.48 10.96
CA LYS A 162 40.80 11.12 11.55
C LYS A 162 41.17 12.19 12.59
N PRO A 163 41.21 11.89 13.90
CA PRO A 163 41.83 12.78 14.85
C PRO A 163 43.36 12.75 14.62
N ALA A 164 43.99 13.88 14.94
CA ALA A 164 45.43 13.98 15.13
C ALA A 164 45.89 12.85 16.07
N ALA A 165 46.70 11.95 15.53
CA ALA A 165 47.49 11.01 16.31
C ALA A 165 48.82 10.87 15.55
N ALA A 166 49.78 11.73 15.89
CA ALA A 166 51.23 11.49 15.92
C ALA A 166 51.98 12.82 15.87
N ALA A 167 52.93 12.94 16.80
CA ALA A 167 53.91 14.00 17.08
C ALA A 167 53.37 15.21 17.86
#